data_AF-A0A820EES3-F1
#
_entry.id   AF-A0A820EES3-F1
#
_cell.length_a   1.000
_cell.length_b   1.000
_cell.length_c   1.000
_cell.angle_alpha   90.00
_cell.angle_beta   90.00
_cell.angle_gamma   90.00
#
_symmetry.space_group_name_H-M   'P 1'
#
loop_
_entity.id
_entity.type
_entity.pdbx_description
1 polymer ?
#
loop_
_entity_poly.entity_id
_entity_poly.type
_entity_poly.pdbx_seq_one_letter_code
_entity_poly.pdbx_strand_id
1 'polypeptide(L)' 'VLGKLYGNGGPFFVGNHLTWIDLFFHEVGYNMLQLDAKSLDSHPWLKHNRAEVEKQPKIAEYLKNRPETQF' A
#
# COMPACT_ATOMS: atom_id res chain seq x y z
N VAL A 1 7.96 -2.30 -15.42
CA VAL A 1 7.57 -0.99 -16.00
C VAL A 1 6.10 -0.74 -15.68
N LEU A 2 5.78 -0.41 -14.42
CA LEU A 2 4.40 -0.09 -13.99
C LEU A 2 4.32 1.34 -13.47
N GLY A 3 5.27 1.76 -12.63
CA GLY A 3 5.40 3.15 -12.19
C GLY A 3 5.68 4.15 -13.33
N LYS A 4 6.08 3.70 -14.52
CA LYS A 4 6.30 4.55 -15.71
C LYS A 4 5.04 4.71 -16.59
N LEU A 5 4.06 3.81 -16.46
CA LEU A 5 2.79 3.84 -17.21
C LEU A 5 1.64 4.44 -16.39
N TYR A 6 1.68 4.31 -15.06
CA TYR A 6 0.61 4.75 -14.16
C TYR A 6 1.10 5.65 -13.00
N GLY A 7 2.40 5.87 -12.86
CA GLY A 7 2.93 6.72 -11.80
C GLY A 7 2.98 8.17 -12.22
N ASN A 8 2.19 9.02 -11.55
CA ASN A 8 2.18 10.47 -11.77
C ASN A 8 3.36 11.19 -11.06
N GLY A 9 4.54 10.55 -10.96
CA GLY A 9 5.76 11.16 -10.43
C GLY A 9 5.87 11.27 -8.91
N GLY A 10 5.21 10.40 -8.15
CA GLY A 10 5.26 10.42 -6.67
C GLY A 10 5.07 9.05 -6.00
N PRO A 11 5.01 9.04 -4.66
CA PRO A 11 4.87 7.82 -3.83
C PRO A 11 3.48 7.18 -3.90
N PHE A 12 2.48 7.92 -4.37
CA PHE A 12 1.09 7.48 -4.45
C PHE A 12 0.67 7.18 -5.88
N PHE A 13 -0.43 6.44 -6.04
CA PHE A 13 -1.02 6.19 -7.36
C PHE A 13 -1.36 7.50 -8.10
N VAL A 14 -1.73 8.55 -7.36
CA VAL A 14 -2.00 9.89 -7.91
C VAL A 14 -0.99 10.90 -7.37
N GLY A 15 0.23 10.83 -7.90
CA GLY A 15 1.28 11.82 -7.65
C GLY A 15 1.74 11.77 -6.20
N ASN A 16 1.70 12.93 -5.52
CA ASN A 16 2.24 13.10 -4.16
C ASN A 16 1.20 13.09 -3.05
N HIS A 17 -0.06 12.78 -3.37
CA HIS A 17 -1.15 12.79 -2.40
C HIS A 17 -1.73 11.41 -2.19
N LEU A 18 -1.93 11.04 -0.93
CA LEU A 18 -2.71 9.85 -0.60
C LEU A 18 -4.14 10.05 -1.07
N THR A 19 -4.65 9.05 -1.77
CA THR A 19 -6.05 8.96 -2.17
C THR A 19 -6.62 7.61 -1.75
N TRP A 20 -7.93 7.45 -1.90
CA TRP A 20 -8.61 6.20 -1.54
C TRP A 20 -8.09 4.97 -2.29
N ILE A 21 -7.50 5.14 -3.49
CA ILE A 21 -6.95 4.01 -4.25
C ILE A 21 -5.71 3.41 -3.56
N ASP A 22 -4.90 4.24 -2.88
CA ASP A 22 -3.76 3.77 -2.11
C ASP A 22 -4.21 2.94 -0.91
N LEU A 23 -5.33 3.31 -0.29
CA LEU A 23 -5.96 2.53 0.80
C LEU A 23 -6.52 1.20 0.28
N PHE A 24 -7.18 1.20 -0.87
CA PHE A 24 -7.68 0.00 -1.50
C PHE A 24 -6.55 -0.99 -1.81
N PHE A 25 -5.46 -0.52 -2.42
CA PHE A 25 -4.30 -1.36 -2.71
C PHE A 25 -3.52 -1.78 -1.45
N HIS A 26 -3.51 -0.95 -0.40
CA HIS A 26 -2.95 -1.36 0.88
C HIS A 26 -3.70 -2.57 1.46
N GLU A 27 -5.03 -2.55 1.45
CA GLU A 27 -5.84 -3.63 1.99
C GLU A 27 -5.81 -4.89 1.11
N VAL A 28 -5.88 -4.73 -0.22
CA VAL A 28 -5.65 -5.85 -1.16
C VAL A 28 -4.26 -6.46 -0.92
N GLY A 29 -3.23 -5.61 -0.79
CA GLY A 29 -1.87 -6.05 -0.51
C GLY A 29 -1.73 -6.75 0.85
N TYR A 30 -2.49 -6.36 1.87
CA TYR A 30 -2.51 -7.03 3.16
C TYR A 30 -2.97 -8.48 3.00
N ASN A 31 -4.09 -8.70 2.33
CA ASN A 31 -4.62 -10.04 2.05
C ASN A 31 -3.66 -10.88 1.18
N MET A 32 -3.05 -10.29 0.15
CA MET A 32 -2.07 -11.00 -0.69
C MET A 32 -0.82 -11.43 0.10
N LEU A 33 -0.33 -10.60 1.02
CA LEU A 33 0.83 -10.91 1.85
C LEU A 33 0.54 -12.00 2.89
N GLN A 34 -0.71 -12.12 3.36
CA GLN A 34 -1.13 -13.25 4.20
C GLN A 34 -1.12 -14.58 3.44
N LEU A 35 -1.46 -14.56 2.15
CA LEU A 35 -1.45 -15.75 1.29
C LEU A 35 -0.03 -16.12 0.82
N ASP A 36 0.76 -15.12 0.43
CA ASP A 36 2.15 -15.25 0.02
C ASP A 36 2.94 -13.99 0.41
N ALA A 37 3.85 -14.15 1.39
CA ALA A 37 4.72 -13.08 1.86
C ALA A 37 5.62 -12.47 0.77
N LYS A 38 5.83 -13.18 -0.36
CA LYS A 38 6.65 -12.74 -1.49
C LYS A 38 5.85 -12.14 -2.64
N SER A 39 4.52 -12.06 -2.51
CA SER A 39 3.62 -11.57 -3.58
C SER A 39 3.96 -10.17 -4.11
N LEU A 40 4.65 -9.34 -3.31
CA LEU A 40 5.08 -8.00 -3.71
C LEU A 40 6.56 -7.90 -4.14
N ASP A 41 7.36 -8.97 -4.08
CA ASP A 41 8.82 -8.92 -4.31
C ASP A 41 9.20 -8.38 -5.69
N SER A 42 8.45 -8.75 -6.73
CA SER A 42 8.63 -8.27 -8.10
C SER A 42 8.05 -6.86 -8.34
N HIS A 43 7.43 -6.24 -7.33
CA HIS A 43 6.71 -4.97 -7.42
C HIS A 43 7.23 -3.92 -6.42
N PRO A 44 8.50 -3.46 -6.56
CA PRO A 44 9.13 -2.55 -5.60
C PRO A 44 8.39 -1.22 -5.42
N TRP A 45 7.72 -0.73 -6.46
CA TRP A 45 6.90 0.50 -6.35
C TRP A 45 5.67 0.29 -5.47
N LEU A 46 5.00 -0.87 -5.53
CA LEU A 46 3.87 -1.17 -4.64
C LEU A 46 4.32 -1.32 -3.19
N LYS A 47 5.51 -1.91 -2.94
CA LYS A 47 6.11 -1.91 -1.60
C LYS A 47 6.36 -0.50 -1.08
N HIS A 48 6.87 0.38 -1.93
CA HIS A 48 7.08 1.79 -1.58
C HIS A 48 5.77 2.50 -1.28
N ASN A 49 4.76 2.41 -2.16
CA ASN A 49 3.44 2.97 -1.95
C ASN A 49 2.83 2.51 -0.61
N ARG A 50 2.85 1.19 -0.34
CA ARG A 50 2.39 0.62 0.93
C ARG A 50 3.07 1.25 2.13
N ALA A 51 4.39 1.37 2.10
CA ALA A 51 5.15 1.98 3.18
C ALA A 51 4.79 3.46 3.39
N GLU A 52 4.53 4.21 2.32
CA GLU A 52 4.12 5.62 2.40
C GLU A 52 2.69 5.79 2.93
N VAL A 53 1.79 4.84 2.64
CA VAL A 53 0.46 4.74 3.26
C VAL A 53 0.57 4.44 4.76
N GLU A 54 1.37 3.46 5.14
CA GLU A 54 1.55 3.05 6.54
C GLU A 54 2.23 4.13 7.40
N LYS A 55 3.00 5.05 6.79
CA LYS A 55 3.60 6.21 7.48
C LYS A 55 2.60 7.31 7.84
N GLN A 56 1.38 7.32 7.27
CA GLN A 56 0.43 8.39 7.55
C GLN A 56 -0.07 8.30 9.00
N PRO A 57 0.00 9.37 9.82
CA PRO A 57 -0.20 9.26 11.27
C PRO A 57 -1.50 8.60 11.69
N LYS A 58 -2.63 8.99 11.09
CA LYS A 58 -3.95 8.42 11.39
C LYS A 58 -4.11 6.98 10.91
N ILE A 59 -3.41 6.60 9.83
CA ILE A 59 -3.44 5.23 9.31
C ILE A 59 -2.57 4.34 10.18
N ALA A 60 -1.36 4.77 10.53
CA ALA A 60 -0.50 4.08 11.49
C ALA A 60 -1.22 3.82 12.83
N GLU A 61 -1.90 4.84 13.36
CA GLU A 61 -2.70 4.72 14.58
C GLU A 61 -3.83 3.70 14.42
N TYR A 62 -4.57 3.73 13.30
CA TYR A 62 -5.60 2.74 13.02
C TYR A 62 -5.04 1.32 12.90
N LEU A 63 -3.98 1.11 12.11
CA LEU A 63 -3.37 -0.21 11.89
C LEU A 63 -2.81 -0.81 13.18
N LYS A 64 -2.33 0.02 14.12
CA LYS A 64 -1.87 -0.42 15.44
C LYS A 64 -3.03 -0.92 16.33
N ASN A 65 -4.21 -0.33 16.19
CA ASN A 65 -5.34 -0.56 17.10
C ASN A 65 -6.46 -1.42 16.50
N ARG A 66 -6.45 -1.66 15.19
CA ARG A 66 -7.49 -2.46 14.53
C ARG A 66 -7.43 -3.92 15.02
N PRO A 67 -8.58 -4.60 15.19
CA PRO A 67 -8.60 -6.02 15.49
C PRO A 67 -7.88 -6.83 14.41
N GLU A 68 -7.12 -7.84 14.82
CA GLU A 68 -6.56 -8.80 13.87
C GLU A 68 -7.66 -9.73 13.36
N THR A 69 -7.83 -9.77 12.05
CA THR A 69 -8.75 -10.67 11.35
C THR A 69 -7.98 -11.50 10.33
N GLN A 70 -8.51 -12.69 10.00
CA GLN A 70 -7.94 -13.52 8.94
C GLN A 70 -8.10 -12.90 7.55
N PHE A 71 -9.18 -12.13 7.34
CA PHE A 71 -9.54 -11.41 6.11
C PHE A 71 -10.25 -10.09 6.45
#